data_AF-A0A8T4MY99-F1
#
_entry.id   AF-A0A8T4MY99-F1
#
_cell.length_a   1.000
_cell.length_b   1.000
_cell.length_c   1.000
_cell.angle_alpha   90.00
_cell.angle_beta   90.00
_cell.angle_gamma   90.00
#
_symmetry.space_group_name_H-M   'P 1'
#
loop_
_entity.id
_entity.type
_entity.pdbx_description
1 polymer ?
#
loop_
_entity_poly.entity_id
_entity_poly.type
_entity_poly.pdbx_seq_one_letter_code
_entity_poly.pdbx_strand_id
1 'polypeptide(L)'
;MASKTIKISEENYKMLLGLMAIVQQKKGYRATFDDAIDDLAERREKKKKKKLSDLAGSWKMSDKEAEEFLGYVKRGWRNWKIPSV
;
A
#
# COMPACT_ATOMS: atom_id res chain seq x y z
N MET A 1 28.36 -12.39 -3.46
CA MET A 1 27.72 -11.49 -4.44
C MET A 1 28.68 -10.37 -4.78
N ALA A 2 28.66 -9.85 -6.01
CA ALA A 2 29.48 -8.69 -6.37
C ALA A 2 28.96 -7.44 -5.64
N SER A 3 29.83 -6.73 -4.94
CA SER A 3 29.46 -5.47 -4.30
C SER A 3 29.43 -4.35 -5.33
N LYS A 4 28.44 -3.46 -5.18
CA LYS A 4 28.33 -2.22 -5.95
C LYS A 4 28.18 -1.06 -4.99
N THR A 5 28.81 0.06 -5.31
CA THR A 5 28.69 1.30 -4.53
C THR A 5 27.63 2.18 -5.16
N ILE A 6 26.69 2.65 -4.35
CA ILE A 6 25.64 3.60 -4.77
C ILE A 6 25.71 4.85 -3.89
N LYS A 7 25.40 6.01 -4.48
CA LYS A 7 25.23 7.26 -3.72
C LYS A 7 23.75 7.43 -3.37
N ILE A 8 23.47 7.78 -2.12
CA ILE A 8 22.13 8.02 -1.60
C ILE A 8 22.13 9.26 -0.71
N SER A 9 21.00 9.97 -0.63
CA SER A 9 20.85 11.09 0.31
C SER A 9 20.75 10.59 1.75
N GLU A 10 20.99 11.49 2.71
CA GLU A 10 20.83 11.17 4.13
C GLU A 10 19.39 10.77 4.47
N GLU A 11 18.37 11.42 3.90
CA GLU A 11 16.98 11.04 4.14
C GLU A 11 16.70 9.61 3.68
N ASN A 12 17.19 9.24 2.49
CA ASN A 12 16.99 7.91 1.93
C ASN A 12 17.73 6.85 2.76
N TYR A 13 18.92 7.17 3.25
CA TYR A 13 19.66 6.29 4.16
C TYR A 13 18.90 6.04 5.47
N LYS A 14 18.39 7.10 6.12
CA LYS A 14 17.58 7.00 7.34
C LYS A 14 16.29 6.21 7.11
N MET A 15 15.65 6.40 5.96
CA MET A 15 14.47 5.62 5.57
C MET A 15 14.79 4.12 5.47
N LEU A 16 15.90 3.76 4.82
CA LEU A 16 16.31 2.37 4.68
C LEU A 16 16.67 1.74 6.04
N LEU A 17 17.33 2.47 6.94
CA LEU A 17 17.56 2.02 8.32
C LEU A 17 16.24 1.70 9.04
N GLY A 18 15.24 2.58 8.93
CA GLY A 18 13.92 2.35 9.51
C GLY A 18 13.23 1.10 8.94
N LEU A 19 13.36 0.88 7.64
CA LEU A 19 12.82 -0.32 6.99
C LEU A 19 13.52 -1.60 7.46
N MET A 20 14.84 -1.58 7.61
CA MET A 20 15.58 -2.72 8.17
C MET A 20 15.09 -3.09 9.58
N ALA A 21 14.82 -2.09 10.44
CA ALA A 21 14.28 -2.35 11.77
C ALA A 21 12.92 -3.08 11.71
N ILE A 22 12.05 -2.68 10.78
CA ILE A 22 10.75 -3.33 10.56
C ILE A 22 10.94 -4.77 10.05
N VAL A 23 11.85 -4.98 9.09
CA VAL A 23 12.11 -6.33 8.56
C VAL A 23 12.71 -7.24 9.62
N GLN A 24 13.63 -6.72 10.43
CA GLN A 24 14.26 -7.44 11.54
C GLN A 24 13.22 -7.88 12.58
N GLN A 25 12.30 -6.99 12.97
CA GLN A 25 11.21 -7.34 13.89
C GLN A 25 10.32 -8.45 13.32
N LYS A 26 10.05 -8.44 12.01
CA LYS A 26 9.17 -9.43 11.37
C LYS A 26 9.81 -10.80 11.18
N LYS A 27 11.09 -10.84 10.79
CA LYS A 27 11.74 -12.08 10.35
C LYS A 27 12.63 -12.71 11.42
N GLY A 28 12.91 -12.01 12.52
CA GLY A 28 13.67 -12.55 13.65
C GLY A 28 15.17 -12.71 13.40
N TYR A 29 15.70 -12.19 12.29
CA TYR A 29 17.13 -12.14 11.99
C TYR A 29 17.61 -10.71 11.74
N ARG A 30 18.92 -10.50 11.80
CA ARG A 30 19.53 -9.19 11.53
C ARG A 30 19.34 -8.80 10.06
N ALA A 31 18.48 -7.81 9.80
CA ALA A 31 18.19 -7.34 8.46
C ALA A 31 19.38 -6.60 7.83
N THR A 32 19.49 -6.71 6.50
CA THR A 32 20.47 -6.03 5.65
C THR A 32 19.80 -4.98 4.76
N PHE A 33 20.60 -4.15 4.10
CA PHE A 33 20.05 -3.18 3.12
C PHE A 33 19.38 -3.88 1.94
N ASP A 34 19.86 -5.05 1.53
CA ASP A 34 19.22 -5.86 0.49
C ASP A 34 17.82 -6.28 0.94
N ASP A 35 17.64 -6.72 2.20
CA ASP A 35 16.33 -7.05 2.75
C ASP A 35 15.35 -5.85 2.73
N ALA A 36 15.84 -4.64 3.02
CA ALA A 36 15.03 -3.43 3.00
C ALA A 36 14.62 -3.03 1.56
N ILE A 37 15.52 -3.21 0.60
CA ILE A 37 15.25 -2.96 -0.83
C ILE A 37 14.24 -3.98 -1.36
N ASP A 38 14.38 -5.25 -1.00
CA ASP A 38 13.45 -6.32 -1.37
C ASP A 38 12.05 -6.07 -0.81
N ASP A 39 11.94 -5.66 0.47
CA ASP A 39 10.66 -5.30 1.09
C ASP A 39 10.00 -4.11 0.37
N LEU A 40 10.78 -3.09 -0.03
CA LEU A 40 10.29 -1.98 -0.84
C LEU A 40 9.76 -2.44 -2.22
N ALA A 41 10.52 -3.30 -2.90
CA ALA A 41 10.12 -3.84 -4.19
C ALA A 41 8.82 -4.66 -4.07
N GLU A 42 8.72 -5.52 -3.05
CA GLU A 42 7.53 -6.33 -2.81
C GLU A 42 6.31 -5.46 -2.50
N ARG A 43 6.45 -4.43 -1.66
CA ARG A 43 5.37 -3.47 -1.37
C ARG A 43 4.90 -2.75 -2.62
N ARG A 44 5.83 -2.33 -3.49
CA ARG A 44 5.52 -1.69 -4.78
C ARG A 44 4.73 -2.63 -5.68
N GLU A 45 5.16 -3.88 -5.80
CA GLU A 45 4.47 -4.89 -6.61
C GLU A 45 3.07 -5.22 -6.03
N LYS A 46 2.94 -5.37 -4.70
CA LYS A 46 1.65 -5.54 -4.03
C LYS A 46 0.70 -4.36 -4.27
N LYS A 47 1.21 -3.12 -4.26
CA LYS A 47 0.41 -1.92 -4.57
C LYS A 47 -0.05 -1.89 -6.03
N LYS A 48 0.80 -2.31 -6.99
CA LYS A 48 0.40 -2.41 -8.40
C LYS A 48 -0.66 -3.49 -8.65
N LYS A 49 -0.61 -4.58 -7.87
CA LYS A 49 -1.50 -5.75 -7.99
C LYS A 49 -2.87 -5.61 -7.30
N LYS A 50 -3.13 -4.49 -6.62
CA LYS A 50 -4.42 -4.26 -5.95
C LYS A 50 -5.10 -3.05 -6.55
N LYS A 51 -5.70 -3.21 -7.73
CA LYS A 51 -6.60 -2.20 -8.28
C LYS A 51 -7.99 -2.41 -7.69
N LEU A 52 -8.73 -1.32 -7.48
CA LEU A 52 -10.15 -1.39 -7.08
C LEU A 52 -10.97 -2.23 -8.08
N SER A 53 -10.60 -2.22 -9.36
CA SER A 53 -11.19 -3.07 -10.40
C SER A 53 -11.00 -4.56 -10.15
N ASP A 54 -9.97 -4.99 -9.41
CA ASP A 54 -9.72 -6.40 -9.13
C ASP A 54 -10.74 -6.96 -8.11
N LEU A 55 -11.48 -6.09 -7.44
CA LEU A 55 -12.59 -6.44 -6.55
C LEU A 55 -13.95 -6.38 -7.26
N ALA A 56 -14.00 -6.05 -8.55
CA ALA A 56 -15.23 -6.03 -9.34
C ALA A 56 -15.83 -7.45 -9.39
N GLY A 57 -17.09 -7.60 -8.99
CA GLY A 57 -17.79 -8.89 -8.94
C GLY A 57 -17.44 -9.77 -7.74
N SER A 58 -16.55 -9.32 -6.84
CA SER A 58 -16.29 -10.01 -5.56
C SER A 58 -17.45 -9.90 -4.56
N TRP A 59 -18.35 -8.94 -4.78
CA TRP A 59 -19.51 -8.73 -3.94
C TRP A 59 -20.69 -9.60 -4.39
N LYS A 60 -21.12 -10.50 -3.50
CA LYS A 60 -22.41 -11.18 -3.61
C LYS A 60 -23.42 -10.36 -2.83
N MET A 61 -24.31 -9.69 -3.55
CA MET A 61 -25.43 -8.95 -2.98
C MET A 61 -26.67 -9.23 -3.82
N SER A 62 -27.83 -9.21 -3.17
CA SER A 62 -29.13 -9.22 -3.84
C SER A 62 -29.41 -7.87 -4.50
N ASP A 63 -30.34 -7.84 -5.44
CA ASP A 63 -30.75 -6.60 -6.13
C ASP A 63 -31.24 -5.54 -5.14
N LYS A 64 -31.93 -5.96 -4.08
CA LYS A 64 -32.42 -5.08 -3.01
C LYS A 64 -31.26 -4.43 -2.23
N GLU A 65 -30.26 -5.22 -1.86
CA GLU A 65 -29.07 -4.70 -1.16
C GLU A 65 -28.26 -3.76 -2.05
N ALA A 66 -28.19 -4.05 -3.35
CA ALA A 66 -27.55 -3.16 -4.33
C ALA A 66 -28.26 -1.81 -4.42
N GLU A 67 -29.60 -1.80 -4.46
CA GLU A 67 -30.40 -0.58 -4.52
C GLU A 67 -30.24 0.26 -3.25
N GLU A 68 -30.30 -0.36 -2.08
CA GLU A 68 -30.08 0.30 -0.79
C GLU A 68 -28.66 0.90 -0.71
N PHE A 69 -27.63 0.12 -1.07
CA PHE A 69 -26.25 0.57 -1.11
C PHE A 69 -26.05 1.78 -2.02
N LEU A 70 -26.56 1.72 -3.25
CA LEU A 70 -26.51 2.84 -4.20
C LEU A 70 -27.25 4.07 -3.66
N GLY A 71 -28.35 3.87 -2.92
CA GLY A 71 -29.08 4.94 -2.24
C GLY A 71 -28.26 5.63 -1.14
N TYR A 72 -27.48 4.90 -0.34
CA TYR A 72 -26.57 5.48 0.64
C TYR A 72 -25.45 6.26 -0.02
N VAL A 73 -24.83 5.66 -1.04
CA VAL A 73 -23.73 6.25 -1.80
C VAL A 73 -24.13 7.56 -2.47
N LYS A 74 -25.29 7.61 -3.14
CA LYS A 74 -25.84 8.84 -3.75
C LYS A 74 -26.09 9.94 -2.71
N ARG A 75 -26.65 9.60 -1.55
CA ARG A 75 -26.87 10.56 -0.45
C ARG A 75 -25.55 11.08 0.12
N GLY A 76 -24.56 10.20 0.31
CA GLY A 76 -23.22 10.56 0.75
C GLY A 76 -22.56 11.54 -0.20
N TRP A 77 -22.57 11.27 -1.50
CA TRP A 77 -22.01 12.18 -2.50
C TRP A 77 -22.75 13.51 -2.61
N ARG A 78 -24.08 13.52 -2.50
CA ARG A 78 -24.85 14.77 -2.49
C ARG A 78 -24.48 15.69 -1.33
N ASN A 79 -24.16 15.10 -0.17
CA ASN A 79 -23.78 15.83 1.03
C ASN A 79 -22.27 16.07 1.14
N TRP A 80 -21.48 15.55 0.20
CA TRP A 80 -20.04 15.70 0.20
C TRP A 80 -19.65 17.14 -0.16
N LYS A 81 -19.20 17.90 0.83
CA LYS A 81 -18.61 19.22 0.61
C LYS A 81 -17.14 19.01 0.26
N ILE A 82 -16.73 19.45 -0.93
CA ILE A 82 -15.32 19.53 -1.27
C ILE A 82 -14.70 20.56 -0.31
N PRO A 83 -13.66 20.21 0.46
CA PRO A 83 -12.95 21.20 1.26
C PRO A 83 -12.40 22.26 0.29
N SER A 84 -12.85 23.51 0.45
CA SER A 84 -12.23 24.64 -0.22
C SER A 84 -10.78 24.73 0.27
N VAL A 85 -9.85 24.66 -0.68
CA VAL A 85 -8.40 24.84 -0.46
C VAL A 85 -8.12 26.24 0.05
#